data_AF-A6LN20-F1
#
_entry.id   AF-A6LN20-F1
#
_cell.length_a   1.000
_cell.length_b   1.000
_cell.length_c   1.000
_cell.angle_alpha   90.00
_cell.angle_beta   90.00
_cell.angle_gamma   90.00
#
_symmetry.space_group_name_H-M   'P 1'
#
loop_
_entity.id
_entity.type
_entity.pdbx_description
1 polymer ?
#
loop_
_entity_poly.entity_id
_entity_poly.type
_entity_poly.pdbx_seq_one_letter_code
_entity_poly.pdbx_strand_id
1 'polypeptide(L)'
;MGNMESYAKFLSEIDEVIKKVPQEEREPIKRIFFETWNKTFQQNPKDSISQFIENFQELKESFSFLEKYMATKLLAEAFTNYIFENKKEEVKA
;
A
#
# COMPACT_ATOMS: atom_id res chain seq x y z
N MET A 1 5.55 18.86 2.89
CA MET A 1 4.47 17.92 3.26
C MET A 1 4.89 17.20 4.53
N GLY A 2 3.98 17.07 5.49
CA GLY A 2 4.26 16.26 6.69
C GLY A 2 4.33 14.76 6.35
N ASN A 3 5.06 13.96 7.12
CA ASN A 3 5.14 12.51 6.91
C ASN A 3 3.76 11.83 6.88
N MET A 4 2.79 12.33 7.66
CA MET A 4 1.43 11.80 7.68
C MET A 4 0.63 12.05 6.39
N GLU A 5 0.78 13.22 5.75
CA GLU A 5 0.08 13.51 4.48
C GLU A 5 0.61 12.62 3.35
N SER A 6 1.93 12.44 3.32
CA SER A 6 2.61 11.55 2.38
C SER A 6 2.17 10.09 2.56
N TYR A 7 2.10 9.61 3.80
CA TYR A 7 1.64 8.26 4.09
C TYR A 7 0.15 8.05 3.76
N ALA A 8 -0.71 9.02 4.10
CA ALA A 8 -2.13 8.97 3.74
C ALA A 8 -2.35 8.94 2.22
N LYS A 9 -1.60 9.73 1.45
CA LYS A 9 -1.62 9.68 -0.02
C LYS A 9 -1.22 8.29 -0.52
N PHE A 10 -0.15 7.70 0.02
CA PHE A 10 0.27 6.35 -0.35
C PHE A 10 -0.82 5.29 -0.06
N LEU A 11 -1.48 5.35 1.10
CA LEU A 11 -2.60 4.46 1.41
C LEU A 11 -3.80 4.67 0.48
N SER A 12 -4.07 5.92 0.08
CA SER A 12 -5.11 6.23 -0.90
C SER A 12 -4.80 5.61 -2.27
N GLU A 13 -3.54 5.65 -2.72
CA GLU A 13 -3.14 5.00 -3.97
C GLU A 13 -3.32 3.49 -3.93
N ILE A 14 -3.10 2.85 -2.77
CA ILE A 14 -3.40 1.42 -2.59
C ILE A 14 -4.90 1.15 -2.78
N ASP A 15 -5.77 1.95 -2.16
CA ASP A 15 -7.22 1.78 -2.32
C ASP A 15 -7.67 1.97 -3.79
N GLU A 16 -7.11 2.96 -4.48
CA GLU A 16 -7.39 3.23 -5.89
C GLU A 16 -6.97 2.08 -6.82
N VAL A 17 -5.82 1.45 -6.61
CA VAL A 17 -5.42 0.29 -7.44
C VAL A 17 -6.25 -0.95 -7.13
N ILE A 18 -6.67 -1.17 -5.87
CA ILE A 18 -7.54 -2.29 -5.49
C ILE A 18 -8.92 -2.15 -6.15
N LYS A 19 -9.45 -0.92 -6.27
CA LYS A 19 -10.73 -0.65 -6.96
C LYS A 19 -10.74 -1.09 -8.43
N LYS A 20 -9.58 -1.27 -9.06
CA LYS A 20 -9.47 -1.75 -10.46
C LYS A 20 -9.61 -3.27 -10.58
N VAL A 21 -9.46 -4.00 -9.48
CA VAL A 21 -9.60 -5.47 -9.44
C VAL A 21 -11.10 -5.87 -9.54
N PRO A 22 -11.48 -7.01 -10.14
CA PRO A 22 -12.84 -7.54 -10.07
C PRO A 22 -13.32 -7.72 -8.63
N GLN A 23 -14.61 -7.48 -8.38
CA GLN A 23 -15.14 -7.42 -7.01
C GLN A 23 -14.93 -8.74 -6.23
N GLU A 24 -15.11 -9.88 -6.90
CA GLU A 24 -14.88 -11.22 -6.35
C GLU A 24 -13.43 -11.47 -5.88
N GLU A 25 -12.46 -10.75 -6.44
CA GLU A 25 -11.03 -10.90 -6.14
C GLU A 25 -10.50 -9.84 -5.15
N ARG A 26 -11.30 -8.81 -4.83
CA ARG A 26 -10.86 -7.67 -3.99
C ARG A 26 -10.64 -8.06 -2.53
N GLU A 27 -11.55 -8.81 -1.94
CA GLU A 27 -11.54 -9.04 -0.49
C GLU A 27 -10.29 -9.79 0.01
N PRO A 28 -9.83 -10.87 -0.65
CA PRO A 28 -8.58 -11.52 -0.29
C PRO A 28 -7.38 -10.57 -0.32
N ILE A 29 -7.33 -9.66 -1.30
CA ILE A 29 -6.25 -8.68 -1.48
C ILE A 29 -6.33 -7.58 -0.41
N LYS A 30 -7.52 -7.02 -0.16
CA LYS A 30 -7.75 -6.01 0.88
C LYS A 30 -7.33 -6.51 2.25
N ARG A 31 -7.62 -7.78 2.56
CA ARG A 31 -7.20 -8.41 3.82
C ARG A 31 -5.69 -8.28 4.04
N ILE A 32 -4.87 -8.56 3.01
CA ILE A 32 -3.41 -8.43 3.11
C ILE A 32 -3.00 -7.00 3.47
N PHE A 33 -3.56 -6.01 2.76
CA PHE A 33 -3.22 -4.60 2.99
C PHE A 33 -3.73 -4.09 4.34
N PHE A 34 -4.91 -4.53 4.77
CA PHE A 34 -5.48 -4.18 6.07
C PHE A 34 -4.67 -4.78 7.23
N GLU A 35 -4.26 -6.04 7.13
CA GLU A 35 -3.38 -6.67 8.13
C GLU A 35 -2.00 -5.99 8.17
N THR A 36 -1.46 -5.63 7.00
CA THR A 36 -0.22 -4.85 6.89
C THR A 36 -0.33 -3.49 7.58
N TRP A 37 -1.42 -2.77 7.31
CA TRP A 37 -1.73 -1.50 7.95
C TRP A 37 -1.82 -1.66 9.46
N ASN A 38 -2.65 -2.57 9.97
CA ASN A 38 -2.79 -2.83 11.40
C ASN A 38 -1.44 -3.14 12.08
N LYS A 39 -0.62 -4.02 11.48
CA LYS A 39 0.71 -4.35 12.01
C LYS A 39 1.63 -3.12 12.05
N THR A 40 1.58 -2.29 11.01
CA THR A 40 2.36 -1.04 10.94
C THR A 40 1.96 -0.06 12.05
N PHE A 41 0.66 0.12 12.28
CA PHE A 41 0.16 1.00 13.34
C PHE A 41 0.48 0.51 14.76
N GLN A 42 0.49 -0.81 14.98
CA GLN A 42 0.73 -1.39 16.31
C GLN A 42 2.20 -1.36 16.75
N GLN A 43 3.16 -1.46 15.82
CA GLN A 43 4.58 -1.61 16.16
C GLN A 43 5.29 -0.29 16.48
N ASN A 44 4.84 0.82 15.91
CA ASN A 44 5.26 2.18 16.26
C ASN A 44 4.32 3.12 15.50
N PRO A 45 3.75 4.18 16.08
CA PRO A 45 2.95 5.18 15.33
C PRO A 45 3.80 6.04 14.38
N LYS A 46 4.96 5.55 13.94
CA LYS A 46 5.75 6.16 12.86
C LYS A 46 5.14 5.73 11.54
N ASP A 47 4.06 6.42 11.18
CA ASP A 47 3.31 6.39 9.91
C ASP A 47 4.25 6.53 8.69
N SER A 48 5.01 5.49 8.38
CA SER A 48 6.04 5.51 7.36
C SER A 48 5.81 4.42 6.32
N ILE A 49 5.96 4.80 5.06
CA ILE A 49 5.81 3.92 3.90
C ILE A 49 6.82 2.76 3.96
N SER A 50 8.04 3.02 4.43
CA SER A 50 9.09 1.99 4.60
C SER A 50 8.65 0.88 5.55
N GLN A 51 8.13 1.22 6.74
CA GLN A 51 7.66 0.23 7.71
C GLN A 51 6.48 -0.58 7.16
N PHE A 52 5.58 0.08 6.42
CA PHE A 52 4.48 -0.62 5.76
C PHE A 52 4.99 -1.64 4.74
N ILE A 53 6.00 -1.29 3.93
CA ILE A 53 6.60 -2.20 2.95
C ILE A 53 7.28 -3.38 3.64
N GLU A 54 8.04 -3.16 4.72
CA GLU A 54 8.67 -4.24 5.49
C GLU A 54 7.62 -5.21 6.06
N ASN A 55 6.59 -4.67 6.72
CA ASN A 55 5.50 -5.48 7.25
C ASN A 55 4.74 -6.24 6.17
N PHE A 56 4.57 -5.64 4.99
CA PHE A 56 3.97 -6.31 3.84
C PHE A 56 4.81 -7.50 3.39
N GLN A 57 6.13 -7.34 3.27
CA GLN A 57 7.02 -8.43 2.85
C GLN A 57 6.99 -9.61 3.83
N GLU A 58 6.87 -9.34 5.13
CA GLU A 58 6.74 -10.38 6.15
C GLU A 58 5.37 -11.08 6.07
N LEU A 59 4.27 -10.31 6.02
CA LEU A 59 2.92 -10.85 6.10
C LEU A 59 2.50 -11.63 4.85
N LYS A 60 2.88 -11.15 3.66
CA LYS A 60 2.44 -11.74 2.38
C LYS A 60 2.81 -13.23 2.23
N GLU A 61 3.83 -13.70 2.93
CA GLU A 61 4.26 -15.11 2.88
C GLU A 61 3.29 -16.06 3.59
N SER A 62 2.35 -15.55 4.40
CA SER A 62 1.27 -16.33 5.02
C SER A 62 0.07 -16.57 4.09
N PHE A 63 0.05 -15.94 2.90
CA PHE A 63 -1.04 -16.02 1.93
C PHE A 63 -0.69 -16.94 0.76
N SER A 64 -1.71 -17.34 -0.01
CA SER A 64 -1.49 -18.18 -1.20
C SER A 64 -0.63 -17.46 -2.24
N PHE A 65 0.02 -18.23 -3.13
CA PHE A 65 0.86 -17.68 -4.19
C PHE A 65 0.13 -16.62 -5.03
N LEU A 66 -1.12 -16.89 -5.39
CA LEU A 66 -1.90 -15.98 -6.22
C LEU A 66 -2.21 -14.67 -5.48
N GLU A 67 -2.64 -14.76 -4.21
CA GLU A 67 -2.92 -13.58 -3.38
C GLU A 67 -1.66 -12.73 -3.19
N LYS A 68 -0.52 -13.36 -2.82
CA LYS A 68 0.73 -12.61 -2.61
C LYS A 68 1.27 -11.98 -3.89
N TYR A 69 1.13 -12.66 -5.04
CA TYR A 69 1.51 -12.12 -6.33
C TYR A 69 0.65 -10.89 -6.69
N MET A 70 -0.67 -11.02 -6.58
CA MET A 70 -1.60 -9.93 -6.88
C MET A 70 -1.40 -8.73 -5.96
N ALA A 71 -1.27 -8.96 -4.65
CA ALA A 71 -0.99 -7.90 -3.70
C ALA A 71 0.36 -7.22 -3.97
N THR A 72 1.40 -7.98 -4.33
CA THR A 72 2.73 -7.40 -4.66
C THR A 72 2.64 -6.53 -5.91
N LYS A 73 1.92 -6.98 -6.95
CA LYS A 73 1.69 -6.22 -8.18
C LYS A 73 0.97 -4.90 -7.90
N LEU A 74 -0.10 -4.93 -7.11
CA LEU A 74 -0.88 -3.75 -6.76
C LEU A 74 -0.09 -2.77 -5.90
N LEU A 75 0.69 -3.27 -4.93
CA LEU A 75 1.58 -2.43 -4.13
C LEU A 75 2.61 -1.69 -5.01
N ALA A 76 3.20 -2.38 -5.99
CA ALA A 76 4.15 -1.78 -6.92
C ALA A 76 3.49 -0.69 -7.79
N GLU A 77 2.25 -0.92 -8.26
CA GLU A 77 1.47 0.07 -9.01
C GLU A 77 1.16 1.30 -8.15
N ALA A 78 0.64 1.11 -6.93
CA ALA A 78 0.33 2.18 -6.00
C ALA A 78 1.56 3.02 -5.65
N PHE A 79 2.69 2.36 -5.37
CA PHE A 79 3.95 3.05 -5.06
C PHE A 79 4.47 3.85 -6.25
N THR A 80 4.31 3.33 -7.47
CA THR A 80 4.66 4.04 -8.70
C THR A 80 3.80 5.28 -8.89
N ASN A 81 2.48 5.17 -8.75
CA ASN A 81 1.55 6.30 -8.85
C ASN A 81 1.88 7.38 -7.80
N TYR A 82 2.07 6.96 -6.55
CA TYR A 82 2.46 7.85 -5.46
C TYR A 82 3.73 8.65 -5.78
N ILE A 83 4.78 8.01 -6.32
CA ILE A 83 6.01 8.71 -6.71
C ILE A 83 5.76 9.68 -7.87
N PHE A 84 5.00 9.27 -8.89
CA PHE A 84 4.71 10.12 -10.04
C PHE A 84 3.90 11.36 -9.68
N GLU A 85 2.89 11.22 -8.81
CA GLU A 85 2.06 12.37 -8.39
C GLU A 85 2.85 13.34 -7.50
N ASN A 86 3.66 12.86 -6.55
CA ASN A 86 4.53 13.76 -5.77
C ASN A 86 5.53 14.52 -6.66
N LYS A 87 6.12 13.87 -7.67
CA LYS A 87 7.02 14.54 -8.63
C LYS A 87 6.30 15.62 -9.45
N LYS A 88 5.02 15.43 -9.81
CA LYS A 88 4.23 16.46 -10.51
C LYS A 88 3.92 17.65 -9.62
N GLU A 89 3.70 17.43 -8.33
CA GLU A 89 3.45 18.49 -7.36
C GLU A 89 4.71 19.33 -7.08
N GLU A 90 5.89 18.70 -7.01
CA GLU A 90 7.19 19.39 -6.84
C GLU A 90 7.58 20.26 -8.05
N VAL A 91 7.19 19.88 -9.27
CA VAL A 91 7.47 20.66 -10.49
C VAL A 91 6.53 21.87 -10.64
N LYS A 92 5.40 21.89 -9.91
CA LYS A 92 4.39 22.96 -9.95
C LYS A 92 4.50 23.96 -8.79
N ALA A 93 5.31 23.67 -7.77
CA ALA A 93 5.57 24.52 -6.61
C ALA A 93 6.80 25.40 -6.82
#